data_AF-A0A3P6A329-F1
#
_entry.id   AF-A0A3P6A329-F1
#
_cell.length_a   1.000
_cell.length_b   1.000
_cell.length_c   1.000
_cell.angle_alpha   90.00
_cell.angle_beta   90.00
_cell.angle_gamma   90.00
#
_symmetry.space_group_name_H-M   'P 1'
#
loop_
_entity.id
_entity.type
_entity.pdbx_description
1 polymer ?
#
loop_
_entity_poly.entity_id
_entity_poly.type
_entity_poly.pdbx_seq_one_letter_code
_entity_poly.pdbx_strand_id
1 'polypeptide(L)'
;MEEKPKFKTVQEVVAANEGLPERYLQPLTGGHEDQPLNGPVPEMDIPSIDLSLLLSSSEEVRQELSKLHSALSKWGVVQVMNHGITEAFLDKIYKLTKQFFALPTEEKQKYARDIGNVQGYGSDMILSDDQILDWIDRLFLTTYPEDQQQLKFWPEVPDGFRETLHEYTMKQHAVIEQFFKGMARSLDLEDNVFLEMHGENARMDTRFNMYPPCPRPDMVIGAKPHGDGSAFTLLLPDKDVEGLQFLKDGKWYKAPIVPDTILINVGDLMEIMSNGIYKSPVHRVVTNSEKERISVATFCVPSPDKEIQPVEGLVSEARPRLYKTVKKYVELYFDSYQQGIRPIQAALI
;
A
#
# COMPACT_ATOMS: atom_id res chain seq x y z
N MET A 1 -17.65 17.94 -29.58
CA MET A 1 -16.92 17.20 -28.55
C MET A 1 -16.37 18.24 -27.61
N GLU A 2 -16.98 18.42 -26.44
CA GLU A 2 -16.36 19.26 -25.40
C GLU A 2 -15.02 18.61 -25.02
N GLU A 3 -13.94 19.38 -25.14
CA GLU A 3 -12.66 18.99 -24.56
C GLU A 3 -12.87 18.79 -23.07
N LYS A 4 -12.67 17.56 -22.61
CA LYS A 4 -12.70 17.25 -21.18
C LYS A 4 -11.61 18.07 -20.51
N PRO A 5 -11.86 18.64 -19.31
CA PRO A 5 -10.81 19.32 -18.56
C PRO A 5 -9.68 18.32 -18.31
N LYS A 6 -8.51 18.59 -18.91
CA LYS A 6 -7.29 17.83 -18.67
C LYS A 6 -6.76 18.28 -17.32
N PHE A 7 -7.01 17.49 -16.28
CA PHE A 7 -6.53 17.83 -14.95
C PHE A 7 -5.01 17.68 -14.88
N LYS A 8 -4.37 18.70 -14.32
CA LYS A 8 -2.92 18.74 -14.15
C LYS A 8 -2.50 17.69 -13.13
N THR A 9 -1.42 16.96 -13.39
CA THR A 9 -0.76 16.14 -12.36
C THR A 9 -0.09 17.06 -11.33
N VAL A 10 0.30 16.54 -10.17
CA VAL A 10 0.92 17.37 -9.13
C VAL A 10 2.26 17.94 -9.60
N GLN A 11 3.06 17.20 -10.37
CA GLN A 11 4.26 17.74 -11.00
C GLN A 11 3.93 18.90 -11.96
N GLU A 12 2.83 18.80 -12.72
CA GLU A 12 2.40 19.88 -13.63
C GLU A 12 1.89 21.12 -12.86
N VAL A 13 1.21 20.92 -11.73
CA VAL A 13 0.82 22.01 -10.81
C VAL A 13 2.05 22.72 -10.26
N VAL A 14 3.04 21.97 -9.77
CA VAL A 14 4.31 22.53 -9.26
C VAL A 14 5.06 23.26 -10.36
N ALA A 15 5.15 22.69 -11.56
CA ALA A 15 5.84 23.30 -12.70
C ALA A 15 5.16 24.58 -13.20
N ALA A 16 3.83 24.68 -13.09
CA ALA A 16 3.08 25.88 -13.46
C ALA A 16 3.31 27.06 -12.49
N ASN A 17 3.71 26.78 -11.25
CA ASN A 17 3.99 27.79 -10.22
C ASN A 17 2.81 28.75 -9.96
N GLU A 18 1.57 28.25 -10.05
CA GLU A 18 0.31 29.01 -9.91
C GLU A 18 -0.20 29.08 -8.45
N GLY A 19 0.61 28.65 -7.48
CA GLY A 19 0.19 28.47 -6.09
C GLY A 19 -0.50 27.12 -5.85
N LEU A 20 -0.96 26.87 -4.62
CA LEU A 20 -1.65 25.63 -4.25
C LEU A 20 -3.13 25.70 -4.63
N PRO A 21 -3.62 24.82 -5.51
CA PRO A 21 -5.04 24.80 -5.87
C PRO A 21 -5.91 24.39 -4.67
N GLU A 22 -7.10 24.98 -4.55
CA GLU A 22 -8.04 24.73 -3.43
C GLU A 22 -8.35 23.25 -3.23
N ARG A 23 -8.40 22.48 -4.33
CA ARG A 23 -8.69 21.04 -4.31
C ARG A 23 -7.63 20.17 -3.62
N TYR A 24 -6.46 20.70 -3.29
CA TYR A 24 -5.45 19.98 -2.50
C TYR A 24 -5.46 20.40 -1.02
N LEU A 25 -6.18 21.46 -0.68
CA LEU A 25 -6.21 22.00 0.67
C LEU A 25 -7.08 21.10 1.55
N GLN A 26 -6.50 20.61 2.64
CA GLN A 26 -7.25 19.88 3.66
C GLN A 26 -8.22 20.83 4.37
N PRO A 27 -9.42 20.36 4.75
CA PRO A 27 -10.39 21.19 5.45
C PRO A 27 -9.79 21.67 6.78
N LEU A 28 -9.95 22.96 7.09
CA LEU A 28 -9.49 23.54 8.36
C LEU A 28 -10.18 22.93 9.59
N THR A 29 -11.32 22.26 9.39
CA THR A 29 -12.12 21.63 10.43
C THR A 29 -12.84 20.41 9.87
N GLY A 30 -12.46 19.20 10.29
CA GLY A 30 -13.24 18.00 9.93
C GLY A 30 -12.56 16.66 10.21
N GLY A 31 -12.77 16.13 11.42
CA GLY A 31 -12.64 14.69 11.70
C GLY A 31 -11.48 14.31 12.61
N HIS A 32 -11.79 14.08 13.89
CA HIS A 32 -11.02 13.29 14.87
C HIS A 32 -9.51 13.13 14.66
N GLU A 33 -8.71 14.20 14.77
CA GLU A 33 -7.29 14.13 15.13
C GLU A 33 -6.72 15.55 15.26
N ASP A 34 -6.58 16.03 16.50
CA ASP A 34 -6.00 17.35 16.86
C ASP A 34 -4.50 17.49 16.51
N GLN A 35 -3.97 16.67 15.58
CA GLN A 35 -2.56 16.67 15.23
C GLN A 35 -2.32 17.37 13.88
N PRO A 36 -1.50 18.44 13.85
CA PRO A 36 -1.11 19.10 12.62
C PRO A 36 -0.46 18.10 11.63
N LEU A 37 -0.74 18.24 10.33
CA LEU A 37 -0.17 17.37 9.28
C LEU A 37 1.37 17.31 9.31
N ASN A 38 2.02 18.41 9.69
CA ASN A 38 3.47 18.52 9.81
C ASN A 38 3.96 18.65 11.26
N GLY A 39 3.14 18.24 12.24
CA GLY A 39 3.58 18.19 13.62
C GLY A 39 4.63 17.09 13.83
N PRO A 40 5.52 17.22 14.81
CA PRO A 40 6.37 16.12 15.22
C PRO A 40 5.50 14.98 15.75
N VAL A 41 5.69 13.78 15.21
CA VAL A 41 5.02 12.57 15.66
C VAL A 41 6.04 11.57 16.21
N PRO A 42 5.69 10.77 17.22
CA PRO A 42 6.56 9.69 17.70
C PRO A 42 6.84 8.67 16.59
N GLU A 43 7.98 8.01 16.68
CA GLU A 43 8.29 6.88 15.80
C GLU A 43 7.55 5.61 16.25
N MET A 44 7.18 4.77 15.30
CA MET A 44 6.60 3.46 15.59
C MET A 44 7.64 2.53 16.22
N ASP A 45 7.23 1.87 17.29
CA ASP A 45 7.95 0.74 17.86
C ASP A 45 7.49 -0.56 17.17
N ILE A 46 8.06 -0.85 16.00
CA ILE A 46 7.81 -2.06 15.20
C ILE A 46 9.10 -2.88 15.03
N PRO A 47 9.03 -4.22 15.15
CA PRO A 47 10.21 -5.06 15.00
C PRO A 47 10.57 -5.30 13.52
N SER A 48 11.83 -5.63 13.30
CA SER A 48 12.28 -6.32 12.09
C SER A 48 12.04 -7.82 12.22
N ILE A 49 11.40 -8.41 11.21
CA ILE A 49 11.13 -9.84 11.06
C ILE A 49 12.10 -10.41 10.02
N ASP A 50 12.85 -11.44 10.39
CA ASP A 50 13.68 -12.22 9.51
C ASP A 50 12.81 -13.25 8.76
N LEU A 51 12.56 -12.99 7.48
CA LEU A 51 11.73 -13.86 6.65
C LEU A 51 12.30 -15.28 6.55
N SER A 52 13.63 -15.42 6.54
CA SER A 52 14.31 -16.70 6.38
C SER A 52 14.09 -17.63 7.58
N LEU A 53 13.83 -17.06 8.76
CA LEU A 53 13.56 -17.81 9.99
C LEU A 53 12.11 -18.29 10.08
N LEU A 54 11.14 -17.60 9.46
CA LEU A 54 9.71 -17.95 9.55
C LEU A 54 9.38 -19.35 9.03
N LEU A 55 10.18 -19.86 8.09
CA LEU A 55 10.01 -21.19 7.51
C LEU A 55 11.06 -22.22 7.96
N SER A 56 11.97 -21.82 8.84
CA SER A 56 12.99 -22.70 9.38
C SER A 56 12.39 -23.75 10.32
N SER A 57 13.12 -24.86 10.53
CA SER A 57 12.77 -25.90 11.50
C SER A 57 13.55 -25.76 12.81
N SER A 58 14.18 -24.62 13.03
CA SER A 58 15.07 -24.38 14.16
C SER A 58 14.29 -23.85 15.36
N GLU A 59 14.90 -23.86 16.55
CA GLU A 59 14.23 -23.37 17.77
C GLU A 59 13.90 -21.86 17.68
N GLU A 60 14.68 -21.13 16.88
CA GLU A 60 14.51 -19.71 16.58
C GLU A 60 13.20 -19.40 15.85
N VAL A 61 12.62 -20.37 15.12
CA VAL A 61 11.34 -20.18 14.40
C VAL A 61 10.22 -19.74 15.35
N ARG A 62 10.17 -20.29 16.57
CA ARG A 62 9.09 -20.01 17.53
C ARG A 62 9.15 -18.57 18.02
N GLN A 63 10.35 -18.08 18.27
CA GLN A 63 10.57 -16.69 18.69
C GLN A 63 10.19 -15.73 17.57
N GLU A 64 10.58 -16.05 16.34
CA GLU A 64 10.29 -15.22 15.17
C GLU A 64 8.79 -15.17 14.85
N LEU A 65 8.10 -16.32 14.90
CA LEU A 65 6.65 -16.41 14.73
C LEU A 65 5.90 -15.66 15.83
N SER A 66 6.36 -15.74 17.08
CA SER A 66 5.77 -14.99 18.19
C SER A 66 5.94 -13.48 18.02
N LYS A 67 7.12 -13.04 17.56
CA LYS A 67 7.41 -11.64 17.23
C LYS A 67 6.52 -11.15 16.08
N LEU A 68 6.37 -11.93 15.02
CA LEU A 68 5.46 -11.65 13.90
C LEU A 68 4.01 -11.51 14.39
N HIS A 69 3.51 -12.51 15.13
CA HIS A 69 2.16 -12.49 15.69
C HIS A 69 1.89 -11.23 16.52
N SER A 70 2.81 -10.91 17.43
CA SER A 70 2.71 -9.76 18.31
C SER A 70 2.66 -8.45 17.51
N ALA A 71 3.55 -8.28 16.54
CA ALA A 71 3.63 -7.07 15.73
C ALA A 71 2.39 -6.87 14.86
N LEU A 72 1.92 -7.90 14.17
CA LEU A 72 0.73 -7.83 13.32
C LEU A 72 -0.57 -7.64 14.13
N SER A 73 -0.63 -8.17 15.35
CA SER A 73 -1.80 -7.97 16.23
C SER A 73 -1.80 -6.59 16.89
N LYS A 74 -0.61 -6.04 17.21
CA LYS A 74 -0.44 -4.77 17.92
C LYS A 74 -0.44 -3.55 16.98
N TRP A 75 0.14 -3.69 15.80
CA TRP A 75 0.35 -2.60 14.85
C TRP A 75 -0.22 -2.91 13.47
N GLY A 76 -0.27 -4.19 13.08
CA GLY A 76 -0.56 -4.55 11.69
C GLY A 76 0.60 -4.24 10.75
N VAL A 77 1.79 -3.94 11.27
CA VAL A 77 2.95 -3.47 10.49
C VAL A 77 4.22 -4.14 11.02
N VAL A 78 5.08 -4.54 10.09
CA VAL A 78 6.42 -5.08 10.36
C VAL A 78 7.43 -4.55 9.35
N GLN A 79 8.69 -4.50 9.74
CA GLN A 79 9.80 -4.43 8.79
C GLN A 79 10.24 -5.86 8.48
N VAL A 80 10.44 -6.22 7.22
CA VAL A 80 10.92 -7.56 6.86
C VAL A 80 12.35 -7.45 6.34
N MET A 81 13.25 -8.24 6.90
CA MET A 81 14.65 -8.37 6.50
C MET A 81 14.93 -9.79 6.01
N ASN A 82 16.11 -10.02 5.41
CA ASN A 82 16.52 -11.32 4.87
C ASN A 82 15.46 -11.92 3.91
N HIS A 83 14.76 -11.06 3.17
CA HIS A 83 13.67 -11.42 2.26
C HIS A 83 14.15 -11.97 0.90
N GLY A 84 15.46 -12.07 0.68
CA GLY A 84 16.05 -12.64 -0.55
C GLY A 84 16.11 -11.69 -1.75
N ILE A 85 15.75 -10.41 -1.58
CA ILE A 85 15.97 -9.37 -2.61
C ILE A 85 17.22 -8.59 -2.21
N THR A 86 18.19 -8.50 -3.10
CA THR A 86 19.45 -7.81 -2.80
C THR A 86 19.26 -6.30 -2.76
N GLU A 87 20.03 -5.61 -1.92
CA GLU A 87 20.09 -4.15 -1.87
C GLU A 87 20.30 -3.55 -3.27
N ALA A 88 21.28 -4.08 -4.02
CA ALA A 88 21.57 -3.63 -5.39
C ALA A 88 20.36 -3.74 -6.34
N PHE A 89 19.47 -4.73 -6.12
CA PHE A 89 18.26 -4.86 -6.92
C PHE A 89 17.17 -3.87 -6.47
N LEU A 90 17.01 -3.64 -5.16
CA LEU A 90 16.12 -2.58 -4.65
C LEU A 90 16.56 -1.19 -5.17
N ASP A 91 17.87 -0.94 -5.25
CA ASP A 91 18.47 0.27 -5.83
C ASP A 91 18.12 0.46 -7.30
N LYS A 92 18.05 -0.63 -8.05
CA LYS A 92 17.57 -0.63 -9.42
C LYS A 92 16.11 -0.17 -9.49
N ILE A 93 15.25 -0.63 -8.58
CA ILE A 93 13.84 -0.23 -8.51
C ILE A 93 13.70 1.26 -8.13
N TYR A 94 14.46 1.74 -7.15
CA TYR A 94 14.50 3.16 -6.81
C TYR A 94 14.90 4.02 -8.00
N LYS A 95 16.00 3.65 -8.68
CA LYS A 95 16.52 4.39 -9.83
C LYS A 95 15.50 4.42 -10.98
N LEU A 96 14.91 3.27 -11.31
CA LEU A 96 13.91 3.13 -12.36
C LEU A 96 12.65 3.95 -12.06
N THR A 97 12.20 3.97 -10.80
CA THR A 97 11.09 4.80 -10.34
C THR A 97 11.40 6.29 -10.55
N LYS A 98 12.56 6.76 -10.08
CA LYS A 98 12.99 8.17 -10.25
C LYS A 98 13.12 8.54 -11.72
N GLN A 99 13.72 7.67 -12.53
CA GLN A 99 13.89 7.89 -13.96
C GLN A 99 12.54 8.03 -14.68
N PHE A 100 11.56 7.18 -14.38
CA PHE A 100 10.23 7.29 -14.95
C PHE A 100 9.56 8.63 -14.61
N PHE A 101 9.53 9.02 -13.33
CA PHE A 101 8.89 10.29 -12.93
C PHE A 101 9.64 11.54 -13.38
N ALA A 102 10.93 11.43 -13.69
CA ALA A 102 11.75 12.50 -14.27
C ALA A 102 11.56 12.65 -15.79
N LEU A 103 10.84 11.74 -16.46
CA LEU A 103 10.56 11.88 -17.89
C LEU A 103 9.70 13.13 -18.18
N PRO A 104 9.79 13.69 -19.40
CA PRO A 104 8.88 14.73 -19.86
C PRO A 104 7.42 14.30 -19.70
N THR A 105 6.54 15.27 -19.47
CA THR A 105 5.10 15.03 -19.34
C THR A 105 4.56 14.23 -20.52
N GLU A 106 4.94 14.58 -21.75
CA GLU A 106 4.46 13.94 -22.97
C GLU A 106 4.80 12.45 -23.00
N GLU A 107 5.94 12.05 -22.46
CA GLU A 107 6.38 10.66 -22.37
C GLU A 107 5.57 9.88 -21.31
N LYS A 108 5.35 10.47 -20.12
CA LYS A 108 4.55 9.84 -19.06
C LYS A 108 3.08 9.70 -19.47
N GLN A 109 2.54 10.69 -20.19
CA GLN A 109 1.15 10.70 -20.65
C GLN A 109 0.83 9.61 -21.69
N LYS A 110 1.83 8.97 -22.31
CA LYS A 110 1.62 7.77 -23.14
C LYS A 110 1.01 6.60 -22.36
N TYR A 111 1.25 6.58 -21.05
CA TYR A 111 0.77 5.54 -20.14
C TYR A 111 -0.39 6.04 -19.28
N ALA A 112 -1.02 7.16 -19.65
CA ALA A 112 -2.07 7.77 -18.85
C ALA A 112 -3.22 6.79 -18.58
N ARG A 113 -3.75 6.88 -17.36
CA ARG A 113 -4.91 6.07 -16.94
C ARG A 113 -6.15 6.41 -17.77
N ASP A 114 -6.81 5.37 -18.26
CA ASP A 114 -8.11 5.51 -18.93
C ASP A 114 -9.23 5.84 -17.93
N ILE A 115 -10.30 6.49 -18.41
CA ILE A 115 -11.49 6.76 -17.59
C ILE A 115 -12.12 5.45 -17.13
N GLY A 116 -12.35 5.32 -15.83
CA GLY A 116 -12.93 4.12 -15.22
C GLY A 116 -11.95 2.95 -15.07
N ASN A 117 -10.67 3.13 -15.43
CA ASN A 117 -9.61 2.18 -15.13
C ASN A 117 -8.78 2.72 -13.97
N VAL A 118 -8.21 1.83 -13.16
CA VAL A 118 -7.28 2.18 -12.07
C VAL A 118 -5.82 2.15 -12.51
N GLN A 119 -5.51 1.42 -13.59
CA GLN A 119 -4.15 1.25 -14.11
C GLN A 119 -3.70 2.43 -14.99
N GLY A 120 -2.40 2.71 -14.97
CA GLY A 120 -1.76 3.78 -15.73
C GLY A 120 -1.21 4.90 -14.87
N TYR A 121 -0.64 5.89 -15.55
CA TYR A 121 -0.07 7.11 -14.99
C TYR A 121 -1.14 8.16 -14.73
N GLY A 122 -1.04 8.84 -13.59
CA GLY A 122 -1.87 9.99 -13.24
C GLY A 122 -1.95 10.26 -11.75
N SER A 123 -2.72 11.27 -11.38
CA SER A 123 -3.06 11.60 -9.98
C SER A 123 -4.34 10.87 -9.52
N ASP A 124 -5.02 11.35 -8.49
CA ASP A 124 -6.28 10.78 -8.02
C ASP A 124 -7.36 10.72 -9.11
N MET A 125 -8.23 9.71 -9.04
CA MET A 125 -9.45 9.69 -9.86
C MET A 125 -10.40 10.78 -9.34
N ILE A 126 -10.83 11.66 -10.23
CA ILE A 126 -11.75 12.75 -9.90
C ILE A 126 -13.19 12.25 -10.09
N LEU A 127 -13.92 12.13 -8.99
CA LEU A 127 -15.31 11.67 -8.95
C LEU A 127 -16.31 12.82 -8.78
N SER A 128 -15.89 13.94 -8.19
CA SER A 128 -16.71 15.14 -8.01
C SER A 128 -15.84 16.40 -8.04
N ASP A 129 -16.46 17.57 -8.20
CA ASP A 129 -15.76 18.86 -8.20
C ASP A 129 -15.24 19.24 -6.80
N ASP A 130 -15.98 18.89 -5.75
CA ASP A 130 -15.63 19.18 -4.35
C ASP A 130 -14.63 18.18 -3.73
N GLN A 131 -14.20 17.16 -4.49
CA GLN A 131 -13.26 16.17 -3.99
C GLN A 131 -11.89 16.79 -3.73
N ILE A 132 -11.39 16.54 -2.53
CA ILE A 132 -10.01 16.83 -2.11
C ILE A 132 -9.07 15.77 -2.68
N LEU A 133 -8.01 16.22 -3.34
CA LEU A 133 -7.04 15.41 -4.05
C LEU A 133 -5.77 15.20 -3.24
N ASP A 134 -5.21 14.01 -3.36
CA ASP A 134 -3.90 13.67 -2.81
C ASP A 134 -2.76 14.40 -3.57
N TRP A 135 -1.75 14.89 -2.85
CA TRP A 135 -0.54 15.54 -3.38
C TRP A 135 0.49 14.49 -3.85
N ILE A 136 0.13 13.76 -4.91
CA ILE A 136 0.87 12.61 -5.41
C ILE A 136 0.61 12.36 -6.90
N ASP A 137 1.66 11.97 -7.63
CA ASP A 137 1.54 11.35 -8.94
C ASP A 137 1.86 9.85 -8.84
N ARG A 138 1.11 9.03 -9.58
CA ARG A 138 1.14 7.56 -9.45
C ARG A 138 1.26 6.91 -10.81
N LEU A 139 1.95 5.77 -10.87
CA LEU A 139 1.83 4.78 -11.93
C LEU A 139 1.34 3.48 -11.28
N PHE A 140 0.15 3.03 -11.67
CA PHE A 140 -0.48 1.83 -11.11
C PHE A 140 -0.54 0.73 -12.17
N LEU A 141 0.00 -0.45 -11.87
CA LEU A 141 0.07 -1.57 -12.82
C LEU A 141 -0.36 -2.86 -12.14
N THR A 142 -1.20 -3.65 -12.80
CA THR A 142 -1.34 -5.06 -12.45
C THR A 142 -0.09 -5.79 -12.95
N THR A 143 0.67 -6.41 -12.04
CA THR A 143 1.96 -7.05 -12.32
C THR A 143 1.92 -8.57 -12.29
N TYR A 144 0.96 -9.16 -11.59
CA TYR A 144 0.75 -10.61 -11.55
C TYR A 144 -0.74 -10.94 -11.46
N PRO A 145 -1.22 -12.04 -12.08
CA PRO A 145 -0.50 -12.91 -13.04
C PRO A 145 -0.29 -12.23 -14.39
N GLU A 146 0.59 -12.80 -15.23
CA GLU A 146 1.03 -12.21 -16.50
C GLU A 146 -0.12 -11.99 -17.50
N ASP A 147 -1.09 -12.91 -17.53
CA ASP A 147 -2.26 -12.86 -18.40
C ASP A 147 -3.26 -11.77 -18.02
N GLN A 148 -3.16 -11.20 -16.81
CA GLN A 148 -3.95 -10.05 -16.35
C GLN A 148 -3.27 -8.70 -16.62
N GLN A 149 -2.03 -8.69 -17.14
CA GLN A 149 -1.29 -7.46 -17.40
C GLN A 149 -1.86 -6.69 -18.60
N GLN A 150 -2.08 -5.39 -18.41
CA GLN A 150 -2.45 -4.47 -19.49
C GLN A 150 -1.22 -3.72 -20.00
N LEU A 151 -0.44 -4.35 -20.90
CA LEU A 151 0.86 -3.84 -21.37
C LEU A 151 0.82 -2.42 -21.97
N LYS A 152 -0.34 -1.94 -22.42
CA LYS A 152 -0.51 -0.54 -22.87
C LYS A 152 -0.15 0.50 -21.80
N PHE A 153 -0.28 0.16 -20.52
CA PHE A 153 0.07 1.05 -19.41
C PHE A 153 1.52 0.87 -18.94
N TRP A 154 2.23 -0.14 -19.43
CA TRP A 154 3.56 -0.47 -18.95
C TRP A 154 4.62 0.37 -19.67
N PRO A 155 5.42 1.16 -18.93
CA PRO A 155 6.48 1.96 -19.52
C PRO A 155 7.47 1.15 -20.34
N GLU A 156 7.85 1.70 -21.49
CA GLU A 156 8.97 1.22 -22.32
C GLU A 156 10.24 2.02 -22.04
N VAL A 157 10.06 3.22 -21.49
CA VAL A 157 11.12 4.13 -21.04
C VAL A 157 10.97 4.35 -19.54
N PRO A 158 12.05 4.27 -18.73
CA PRO A 158 13.43 3.94 -19.13
C PRO A 158 13.60 2.50 -19.64
N ASP A 159 14.62 2.29 -20.48
CA ASP A 159 14.97 0.96 -21.00
C ASP A 159 15.12 -0.06 -19.85
N GLY A 160 14.55 -1.24 -20.03
CA GLY A 160 14.58 -2.30 -19.02
C GLY A 160 13.50 -2.17 -17.95
N PHE A 161 12.54 -1.24 -18.08
CA PHE A 161 11.46 -1.06 -17.09
C PHE A 161 10.66 -2.35 -16.89
N ARG A 162 10.14 -2.93 -17.98
CA ARG A 162 9.26 -4.10 -17.94
C ARG A 162 9.97 -5.33 -17.38
N GLU A 163 11.18 -5.60 -17.85
CA GLU A 163 11.99 -6.74 -17.45
C GLU A 163 12.37 -6.65 -15.97
N THR A 164 12.77 -5.46 -15.52
CA THR A 164 13.12 -5.23 -14.11
C THR A 164 11.89 -5.34 -13.21
N LEU A 165 10.74 -4.81 -13.63
CA LEU A 165 9.51 -4.93 -12.86
C LEU A 165 9.00 -6.38 -12.82
N HIS A 166 9.12 -7.14 -13.91
CA HIS A 166 8.80 -8.56 -13.92
C HIS A 166 9.69 -9.32 -12.93
N GLU A 167 11.01 -9.12 -12.97
CA GLU A 167 11.93 -9.77 -12.02
C GLU A 167 11.61 -9.37 -10.56
N TYR A 168 11.28 -8.10 -10.31
CA TYR A 168 10.87 -7.64 -8.97
C TYR A 168 9.59 -8.32 -8.51
N THR A 169 8.60 -8.43 -9.40
CA THR A 169 7.32 -9.09 -9.13
C THR A 169 7.53 -10.54 -8.74
N MET A 170 8.39 -11.28 -9.46
CA MET A 170 8.70 -12.68 -9.13
C MET A 170 9.40 -12.82 -7.79
N LYS A 171 10.33 -11.92 -7.46
CA LYS A 171 10.96 -11.91 -6.13
C LYS A 171 9.95 -11.57 -5.03
N GLN A 172 9.06 -10.61 -5.26
CA GLN A 172 7.99 -10.27 -4.30
C GLN A 172 6.99 -11.41 -4.13
N HIS A 173 6.66 -12.15 -5.19
CA HIS A 173 5.80 -13.34 -5.09
C HIS A 173 6.36 -14.38 -4.12
N ALA A 174 7.67 -14.65 -4.20
CA ALA A 174 8.34 -15.54 -3.24
C ALA A 174 8.29 -15.00 -1.79
N VAL A 175 8.35 -13.68 -1.59
CA VAL A 175 8.19 -13.06 -0.26
C VAL A 175 6.75 -13.24 0.25
N ILE A 176 5.77 -13.01 -0.62
CA ILE A 176 4.33 -13.13 -0.32
C ILE A 176 3.99 -14.54 0.14
N GLU A 177 4.43 -15.57 -0.61
CA GLU A 177 4.19 -16.97 -0.24
C GLU A 177 4.73 -17.31 1.14
N GLN A 178 5.98 -16.91 1.42
CA GLN A 178 6.63 -17.18 2.69
C GLN A 178 5.96 -16.42 3.84
N PHE A 179 5.55 -15.17 3.59
CA PHE A 179 4.88 -14.34 4.58
C PHE A 179 3.49 -14.87 4.94
N PHE A 180 2.70 -15.34 3.95
CA PHE A 180 1.43 -16.02 4.22
C PHE A 180 1.60 -17.25 5.10
N LYS A 181 2.57 -18.11 4.78
CA LYS A 181 2.88 -19.30 5.60
C LYS A 181 3.34 -18.93 7.01
N GLY A 182 4.16 -17.89 7.16
CA GLY A 182 4.55 -17.35 8.46
C GLY A 182 3.36 -16.83 9.27
N MET A 183 2.43 -16.11 8.63
CA MET A 183 1.19 -15.65 9.26
C MET A 183 0.28 -16.80 9.71
N ALA A 184 0.17 -17.87 8.91
CA ALA A 184 -0.60 -19.06 9.27
C ALA A 184 0.02 -19.80 10.47
N ARG A 185 1.32 -20.10 10.40
CA ARG A 185 2.06 -20.78 11.47
C ARG A 185 2.05 -20.01 12.78
N SER A 186 2.14 -18.69 12.72
CA SER A 186 2.09 -17.84 13.92
C SER A 186 0.70 -17.77 14.58
N LEU A 187 -0.32 -18.35 13.94
CA LEU A 187 -1.66 -18.59 14.51
C LEU A 187 -1.95 -20.08 14.75
N ASP A 188 -0.93 -20.93 14.72
CA ASP A 188 -1.06 -22.38 14.83
C ASP A 188 -2.00 -23.02 13.79
N LEU A 189 -2.04 -22.45 12.57
CA LEU A 189 -2.79 -22.96 11.44
C LEU A 189 -1.91 -23.74 10.45
N GLU A 190 -2.54 -24.49 9.55
CA GLU A 190 -1.85 -25.11 8.41
C GLU A 190 -1.26 -24.04 7.48
N ASP A 191 -0.04 -24.28 7.01
CA ASP A 191 0.79 -23.34 6.26
C ASP A 191 0.07 -22.61 5.11
N ASN A 192 -0.76 -23.32 4.36
CA ASN A 192 -1.35 -22.83 3.12
C ASN A 192 -2.76 -22.27 3.30
N VAL A 193 -3.35 -22.30 4.50
CA VAL A 193 -4.74 -21.85 4.72
C VAL A 193 -5.01 -20.46 4.14
N PHE A 194 -4.10 -19.49 4.35
CA PHE A 194 -4.28 -18.14 3.81
C PHE A 194 -3.95 -18.06 2.31
N LEU A 195 -3.03 -18.89 1.81
CA LEU A 195 -2.73 -18.96 0.36
C LEU A 195 -3.91 -19.52 -0.42
N GLU A 196 -4.57 -20.56 0.08
CA GLU A 196 -5.76 -21.15 -0.54
C GLU A 196 -6.94 -20.16 -0.59
N MET A 197 -7.08 -19.33 0.46
CA MET A 197 -8.04 -18.24 0.51
C MET A 197 -7.67 -17.07 -0.40
N HIS A 198 -6.36 -16.82 -0.57
CA HIS A 198 -5.86 -15.86 -1.55
C HIS A 198 -6.22 -16.30 -2.98
N GLY A 199 -6.03 -17.59 -3.29
CA GLY A 199 -6.46 -18.22 -4.54
C GLY A 199 -5.41 -18.18 -5.65
N GLU A 200 -5.58 -19.04 -6.66
CA GLU A 200 -4.60 -19.25 -7.74
C GLU A 200 -4.54 -18.08 -8.74
N ASN A 201 -5.65 -17.35 -8.91
CA ASN A 201 -5.75 -16.16 -9.77
C ASN A 201 -5.57 -14.86 -8.98
N ALA A 202 -4.94 -14.93 -7.81
CA ALA A 202 -4.69 -13.77 -6.98
C ALA A 202 -3.79 -12.77 -7.71
N ARG A 203 -4.05 -11.48 -7.45
CA ARG A 203 -3.45 -10.38 -8.19
C ARG A 203 -2.40 -9.67 -7.35
N MET A 204 -1.28 -9.32 -7.98
CA MET A 204 -0.38 -8.31 -7.45
C MET A 204 -0.56 -7.04 -8.26
N ASP A 205 -0.89 -5.95 -7.57
CA ASP A 205 -0.94 -4.62 -8.15
C ASP A 205 0.23 -3.79 -7.60
N THR A 206 1.09 -3.28 -8.47
CA THR A 206 2.23 -2.44 -8.08
C THR A 206 1.94 -0.98 -8.40
N ARG A 207 2.07 -0.12 -7.38
CA ARG A 207 1.88 1.33 -7.45
C ARG A 207 3.20 2.03 -7.14
N PHE A 208 3.74 2.69 -8.15
CA PHE A 208 4.83 3.65 -8.00
C PHE A 208 4.25 4.99 -7.62
N ASN A 209 4.80 5.61 -6.58
CA ASN A 209 4.31 6.86 -6.02
C ASN A 209 5.44 7.87 -6.04
N MET A 210 5.13 9.11 -6.43
CA MET A 210 6.04 10.24 -6.31
C MET A 210 5.27 11.43 -5.71
N TYR A 211 5.87 12.03 -4.69
CA TYR A 211 5.33 13.15 -3.93
C TYR A 211 6.28 14.35 -4.13
N PRO A 212 5.89 15.36 -4.94
CA PRO A 212 6.69 16.57 -5.09
C PRO A 212 6.80 17.35 -3.77
N PRO A 213 7.88 18.13 -3.55
CA PRO A 213 7.93 19.09 -2.47
C PRO A 213 6.71 20.05 -2.52
N CYS A 214 6.15 20.36 -1.35
CA CYS A 214 5.02 21.28 -1.22
C CYS A 214 5.42 22.51 -0.38
N PRO A 215 5.18 23.75 -0.85
CA PRO A 215 5.50 24.97 -0.10
C PRO A 215 4.65 25.15 1.17
N ARG A 216 3.48 24.51 1.25
CA ARG A 216 2.62 24.46 2.46
C ARG A 216 2.25 23.02 2.78
N PRO A 217 3.21 22.21 3.26
CA PRO A 217 2.95 20.82 3.56
C PRO A 217 2.00 20.68 4.77
N ASP A 218 1.77 21.76 5.51
CA ASP A 218 0.81 21.87 6.62
C ASP A 218 -0.64 21.93 6.14
N MET A 219 -0.87 22.16 4.84
CA MET A 219 -2.20 22.30 4.23
C MET A 219 -2.57 21.17 3.27
N VAL A 220 -1.61 20.34 2.85
CA VAL A 220 -1.84 19.28 1.87
C VAL A 220 -1.41 17.93 2.41
N ILE A 221 -1.98 16.86 1.88
CA ILE A 221 -1.63 15.49 2.25
C ILE A 221 -1.14 14.74 1.02
N GLY A 222 -0.10 13.93 1.16
CA GLY A 222 0.42 13.11 0.07
C GLY A 222 -0.47 11.91 -0.22
N ALA A 223 -1.05 11.31 0.82
CA ALA A 223 -2.12 10.32 0.71
C ALA A 223 -3.03 10.42 1.94
N LYS A 224 -4.34 10.61 1.71
CA LYS A 224 -5.35 10.70 2.77
C LYS A 224 -5.37 9.48 3.70
N PRO A 225 -5.86 9.61 4.95
CA PRO A 225 -6.00 8.48 5.87
C PRO A 225 -6.84 7.35 5.27
N HIS A 226 -6.30 6.12 5.25
CA HIS A 226 -6.98 4.93 4.74
C HIS A 226 -6.41 3.65 5.36
N GLY A 227 -7.17 2.54 5.28
CA GLY A 227 -6.62 1.18 5.41
C GLY A 227 -6.56 0.54 4.02
N ASP A 228 -5.71 -0.46 3.82
CA ASP A 228 -5.57 -1.10 2.50
C ASP A 228 -6.64 -2.17 2.27
N GLY A 229 -7.24 -2.19 1.07
CA GLY A 229 -8.21 -3.22 0.66
C GLY A 229 -7.58 -4.56 0.22
N SER A 230 -6.29 -4.76 0.46
CA SER A 230 -5.52 -5.96 0.13
C SER A 230 -5.56 -6.99 1.28
N ALA A 231 -4.93 -8.16 1.09
CA ALA A 231 -4.56 -9.02 2.20
C ALA A 231 -3.43 -8.37 3.02
N PHE A 232 -2.38 -7.93 2.34
CA PHE A 232 -1.33 -7.08 2.89
C PHE A 232 -0.62 -6.35 1.76
N THR A 233 0.20 -5.38 2.10
CA THR A 233 0.94 -4.53 1.17
C THR A 233 2.43 -4.63 1.47
N LEU A 234 3.24 -4.89 0.44
CA LEU A 234 4.70 -4.77 0.50
C LEU A 234 5.06 -3.36 0.06
N LEU A 235 5.70 -2.59 0.94
CA LEU A 235 6.16 -1.25 0.66
C LEU A 235 7.68 -1.22 0.62
N LEU A 236 8.22 -0.75 -0.50
CA LEU A 236 9.56 -0.21 -0.60
C LEU A 236 9.49 1.30 -0.34
N PRO A 237 9.79 1.77 0.89
CA PRO A 237 9.70 3.19 1.25
C PRO A 237 10.85 3.99 0.62
N ASP A 238 10.80 5.32 0.66
CA ASP A 238 11.97 6.13 0.31
C ASP A 238 13.16 5.81 1.23
N LYS A 239 14.40 5.90 0.73
CA LYS A 239 15.62 5.66 1.49
C LYS A 239 15.91 6.73 2.55
N ASP A 240 15.52 7.98 2.27
CA ASP A 240 16.01 9.13 3.03
C ASP A 240 14.90 10.13 3.38
N VAL A 241 13.69 9.94 2.86
CA VAL A 241 12.59 10.89 3.00
C VAL A 241 11.39 10.27 3.72
N GLU A 242 11.20 10.69 4.97
CA GLU A 242 10.05 10.31 5.79
C GLU A 242 8.73 10.81 5.18
N GLY A 243 7.62 10.20 5.59
CA GLY A 243 6.28 10.68 5.22
C GLY A 243 5.16 9.72 5.57
N LEU A 244 5.42 8.42 5.63
CA LEU A 244 4.43 7.42 6.03
C LEU A 244 4.15 7.52 7.54
N GLN A 245 2.87 7.62 7.88
CA GLN A 245 2.39 7.63 9.26
C GLN A 245 1.26 6.63 9.45
N PHE A 246 1.24 5.96 10.59
CA PHE A 246 0.18 5.03 10.99
C PHE A 246 -0.56 5.55 12.21
N LEU A 247 -1.88 5.38 12.21
CA LEU A 247 -2.76 5.79 13.29
C LEU A 247 -2.89 4.65 14.29
N LYS A 248 -2.66 4.96 15.57
CA LYS A 248 -2.90 4.04 16.68
C LYS A 248 -3.37 4.78 17.91
N ASP A 249 -4.46 4.29 18.51
CA ASP A 249 -5.06 4.84 19.72
C ASP A 249 -5.29 6.36 19.62
N GLY A 250 -5.75 6.83 18.45
CA GLY A 250 -6.03 8.24 18.15
C GLY A 250 -4.78 9.12 17.97
N LYS A 251 -3.60 8.52 17.78
CA LYS A 251 -2.33 9.25 17.58
C LYS A 251 -1.59 8.74 16.34
N TRP A 252 -1.01 9.66 15.58
CA TRP A 252 -0.13 9.32 14.47
C TRP A 252 1.27 8.97 14.94
N TYR A 253 1.86 7.97 14.30
CA TYR A 253 3.25 7.56 14.48
C TYR A 253 3.93 7.49 13.12
N LYS A 254 5.15 8.01 12.99
CA LYS A 254 5.92 7.86 11.76
C LYS A 254 6.54 6.46 11.66
N ALA A 255 6.50 5.89 10.46
CA ALA A 255 7.19 4.63 10.21
C ALA A 255 8.71 4.84 10.17
N PRO A 256 9.52 4.00 10.85
CA PRO A 256 10.97 4.08 10.77
C PRO A 256 11.45 3.72 9.36
N ILE A 257 12.49 4.40 8.88
CA ILE A 257 13.20 4.01 7.65
C ILE A 257 14.33 3.07 8.06
N VAL A 258 14.18 1.79 7.73
CA VAL A 258 15.17 0.76 8.06
C VAL A 258 15.82 0.29 6.76
N PRO A 259 17.14 0.45 6.59
CA PRO A 259 17.86 -0.02 5.40
C PRO A 259 17.64 -1.52 5.15
N ASP A 260 17.64 -1.91 3.87
CA ASP A 260 17.55 -3.31 3.43
C ASP A 260 16.33 -4.08 3.95
N THR A 261 15.22 -3.36 4.18
CA THR A 261 13.96 -3.95 4.58
C THR A 261 12.82 -3.59 3.63
N ILE A 262 11.79 -4.45 3.64
CA ILE A 262 10.49 -4.19 3.03
C ILE A 262 9.50 -4.00 4.19
N LEU A 263 8.84 -2.85 4.24
CA LEU A 263 7.76 -2.64 5.20
C LEU A 263 6.54 -3.41 4.72
N ILE A 264 5.95 -4.24 5.58
CA ILE A 264 4.70 -4.93 5.28
C ILE A 264 3.62 -4.45 6.25
N ASN A 265 2.49 -3.98 5.72
CA ASN A 265 1.29 -3.72 6.50
C ASN A 265 0.12 -4.63 6.08
N VAL A 266 -0.64 -5.07 7.07
CA VAL A 266 -1.86 -5.88 6.89
C VAL A 266 -2.95 -5.02 6.26
N GLY A 267 -3.71 -5.62 5.35
CA GLY A 267 -4.90 -5.03 4.76
C GLY A 267 -6.17 -5.65 5.32
N ASP A 268 -7.29 -5.03 4.96
CA ASP A 268 -8.62 -5.36 5.45
C ASP A 268 -8.98 -6.84 5.22
N LEU A 269 -8.55 -7.43 4.10
CA LEU A 269 -8.90 -8.82 3.78
C LEU A 269 -8.21 -9.80 4.71
N MET A 270 -6.97 -9.53 5.14
CA MET A 270 -6.31 -10.37 6.14
C MET A 270 -6.84 -10.13 7.55
N GLU A 271 -7.27 -8.91 7.88
CA GLU A 271 -8.00 -8.68 9.13
C GLU A 271 -9.28 -9.55 9.17
N ILE A 272 -10.05 -9.60 8.08
CA ILE A 272 -11.22 -10.48 7.97
C ILE A 272 -10.83 -11.95 8.08
N MET A 273 -9.85 -12.43 7.31
CA MET A 273 -9.42 -13.83 7.33
C MET A 273 -8.92 -14.28 8.70
N SER A 274 -8.20 -13.41 9.40
CA SER A 274 -7.69 -13.67 10.75
C SER A 274 -8.72 -13.47 11.86
N ASN A 275 -9.99 -13.23 11.52
CA ASN A 275 -11.06 -12.90 12.48
C ASN A 275 -10.68 -11.74 13.42
N GLY A 276 -10.01 -10.71 12.88
CA GLY A 276 -9.66 -9.50 13.61
C GLY A 276 -8.43 -9.63 14.51
N ILE A 277 -7.68 -10.75 14.45
CA ILE A 277 -6.45 -10.90 15.22
C ILE A 277 -5.38 -9.95 14.68
N TYR A 278 -5.12 -10.02 13.37
CA TYR A 278 -4.22 -9.10 12.69
C TYR A 278 -4.98 -7.85 12.28
N LYS A 279 -4.36 -6.69 12.53
CA LYS A 279 -5.02 -5.40 12.36
C LYS A 279 -4.65 -4.78 11.03
N SER A 280 -5.61 -4.32 10.27
CA SER A 280 -5.49 -3.44 9.12
C SER A 280 -5.43 -1.99 9.63
N PRO A 281 -4.22 -1.40 9.73
CA PRO A 281 -4.06 -0.11 10.35
C PRO A 281 -4.48 1.02 9.38
N VAL A 282 -5.03 2.09 9.94
CA VAL A 282 -5.21 3.33 9.18
C VAL A 282 -3.84 4.01 9.04
N HIS A 283 -3.50 4.44 7.85
CA HIS A 283 -2.25 5.11 7.55
C HIS A 283 -2.46 6.28 6.59
N ARG A 284 -1.52 7.22 6.59
CA ARG A 284 -1.49 8.39 5.71
C ARG A 284 -0.06 8.67 5.24
N VAL A 285 0.08 9.51 4.23
CA VAL A 285 1.39 10.03 3.81
C VAL A 285 1.37 11.55 3.89
N VAL A 286 2.25 12.11 4.71
CA VAL A 286 2.47 13.57 4.81
C VAL A 286 3.52 14.01 3.79
N THR A 287 3.52 15.29 3.45
CA THR A 287 4.47 15.87 2.49
C THR A 287 5.51 16.72 3.23
N ASN A 288 6.47 17.25 2.48
CA ASN A 288 7.48 18.16 3.02
C ASN A 288 7.82 19.24 1.97
N SER A 289 8.51 20.30 2.37
CA SER A 289 8.81 21.45 1.50
C SER A 289 10.15 21.37 0.77
N GLU A 290 10.97 20.37 1.07
CA GLU A 290 12.40 20.37 0.69
C GLU A 290 12.75 19.30 -0.34
N LYS A 291 12.20 18.10 -0.19
CA LYS A 291 12.62 16.90 -0.92
C LYS A 291 11.43 16.18 -1.51
N GLU A 292 11.58 15.77 -2.77
CA GLU A 292 10.67 14.78 -3.34
C GLU A 292 10.79 13.48 -2.55
N ARG A 293 9.68 12.75 -2.48
CA ARG A 293 9.63 11.41 -1.90
C ARG A 293 9.13 10.44 -2.95
N ILE A 294 9.68 9.23 -3.00
CA ILE A 294 9.11 8.13 -3.78
C ILE A 294 8.77 6.93 -2.90
N SER A 295 7.86 6.08 -3.37
CA SER A 295 7.68 4.74 -2.79
C SER A 295 7.04 3.78 -3.78
N VAL A 296 7.37 2.49 -3.67
CA VAL A 296 6.78 1.44 -4.51
C VAL A 296 5.99 0.50 -3.61
N ALA A 297 4.67 0.46 -3.79
CA ALA A 297 3.77 -0.36 -3.00
C ALA A 297 3.21 -1.49 -3.87
N THR A 298 3.30 -2.73 -3.41
CA THR A 298 2.72 -3.90 -4.07
C THR A 298 1.61 -4.46 -3.20
N PHE A 299 0.39 -4.45 -3.71
CA PHE A 299 -0.81 -4.92 -3.02
C PHE A 299 -1.06 -6.39 -3.35
N CYS A 300 -1.18 -7.22 -2.32
CA CYS A 300 -1.53 -8.64 -2.45
C CYS A 300 -3.05 -8.79 -2.41
N VAL A 301 -3.69 -8.99 -3.55
CA VAL A 301 -5.15 -9.00 -3.68
C VAL A 301 -5.64 -10.43 -3.97
N PRO A 302 -6.52 -11.03 -3.14
CA PRO A 302 -7.11 -12.33 -3.43
C PRO A 302 -7.82 -12.38 -4.78
N SER A 303 -7.97 -13.58 -5.34
CA SER A 303 -8.65 -13.79 -6.61
C SER A 303 -10.06 -13.16 -6.57
N PRO A 304 -10.53 -12.52 -7.66
CA PRO A 304 -11.84 -11.89 -7.69
C PRO A 304 -13.02 -12.83 -7.43
N ASP A 305 -12.85 -14.13 -7.67
CA ASP A 305 -13.85 -15.19 -7.46
C ASP A 305 -13.88 -15.74 -6.02
N LYS A 306 -12.90 -15.40 -5.18
CA LYS A 306 -12.82 -15.90 -3.80
C LYS A 306 -13.77 -15.14 -2.87
N GLU A 307 -14.43 -15.90 -2.01
CA GLU A 307 -15.16 -15.36 -0.87
C GLU A 307 -14.21 -15.26 0.32
N ILE A 308 -14.17 -14.09 0.95
CA ILE A 308 -13.28 -13.83 2.09
C ILE A 308 -14.11 -13.84 3.37
N GLN A 309 -13.66 -14.60 4.36
CA GLN A 309 -14.34 -14.77 5.65
C GLN A 309 -13.32 -15.17 6.73
N PRO A 310 -13.67 -15.12 8.03
CA PRO A 310 -12.83 -15.67 9.08
C PRO A 310 -12.48 -17.16 8.84
N VAL A 311 -11.21 -17.52 9.04
CA VAL A 311 -10.77 -18.93 9.05
C VAL A 311 -11.45 -19.65 10.22
N GLU A 312 -12.08 -20.79 9.96
CA GLU A 312 -12.87 -21.51 10.98
C GLU A 312 -12.02 -21.90 12.21
N GLY A 313 -10.74 -22.25 12.01
CA GLY A 313 -9.81 -22.55 13.11
C GLY A 313 -9.54 -21.37 14.07
N LEU A 314 -9.94 -20.15 13.71
CA LEU A 314 -9.81 -18.93 14.52
C LEU A 314 -11.14 -18.49 15.16
N VAL A 315 -12.21 -19.26 14.97
CA VAL A 315 -13.54 -18.99 15.53
C VAL A 315 -13.82 -19.99 16.66
N SER A 316 -14.21 -19.49 17.82
CA SER A 316 -14.56 -20.31 18.99
C SER A 316 -15.58 -19.58 19.87
N GLU A 317 -16.07 -20.22 20.93
CA GLU A 317 -16.91 -19.53 21.93
C GLU A 317 -16.18 -18.35 22.59
N ALA A 318 -14.86 -18.47 22.82
CA ALA A 318 -14.03 -17.41 23.40
C ALA A 318 -13.65 -16.32 22.39
N ARG A 319 -13.71 -16.61 21.09
CA ARG A 319 -13.46 -15.67 19.99
C ARG A 319 -14.53 -15.87 18.92
N PRO A 320 -15.74 -15.31 19.11
CA PRO A 320 -16.82 -15.46 18.15
C PRO A 320 -16.45 -14.85 16.81
N ARG A 321 -17.18 -15.23 15.76
CA ARG A 321 -17.02 -14.67 14.43
C ARG A 321 -17.31 -13.16 14.48
N LEU A 322 -16.35 -12.34 14.06
CA LEU A 322 -16.48 -10.88 14.03
C LEU A 322 -16.94 -10.35 12.68
N TYR A 323 -16.61 -11.05 11.60
CA TYR A 323 -16.86 -10.59 10.23
C TYR A 323 -17.76 -11.56 9.46
N LYS A 324 -18.64 -11.00 8.64
CA LYS A 324 -19.43 -11.72 7.65
C LYS A 324 -18.56 -12.09 6.43
N THR A 325 -19.03 -13.05 5.66
CA THR A 325 -18.42 -13.39 4.37
C THR A 325 -18.59 -12.23 3.39
N VAL A 326 -17.49 -11.79 2.79
CA VAL A 326 -17.47 -10.70 1.80
C VAL A 326 -17.09 -11.23 0.43
N LYS A 327 -17.69 -10.65 -0.62
CA LYS A 327 -17.36 -10.90 -2.03
C LYS A 327 -17.06 -9.58 -2.71
N LYS A 328 -16.20 -9.58 -3.74
CA LYS A 328 -15.88 -8.38 -4.54
C LYS A 328 -15.47 -7.18 -3.68
N TYR A 329 -14.79 -7.42 -2.57
CA TYR A 329 -14.46 -6.40 -1.57
C TYR A 329 -13.67 -5.24 -2.18
N VAL A 330 -12.78 -5.52 -3.12
CA VAL A 330 -11.96 -4.52 -3.81
C VAL A 330 -12.81 -3.57 -4.68
N GLU A 331 -13.89 -4.07 -5.30
CA GLU A 331 -14.83 -3.21 -6.04
C GLU A 331 -15.51 -2.23 -5.07
N LEU A 332 -16.00 -2.72 -3.94
CA LEU A 332 -16.62 -1.90 -2.88
C LEU A 332 -15.61 -0.94 -2.22
N TYR A 333 -14.34 -1.32 -2.21
CA TYR A 333 -13.28 -0.54 -1.58
C TYR A 333 -13.04 0.78 -2.30
N PHE A 334 -12.98 0.79 -3.63
CA PHE A 334 -12.71 2.03 -4.37
C PHE A 334 -13.84 3.06 -4.19
N ASP A 335 -15.08 2.61 -4.15
CA ASP A 335 -16.24 3.49 -3.91
C ASP A 335 -16.21 4.08 -2.49
N SER A 336 -15.82 3.28 -1.50
CA SER A 336 -15.74 3.69 -0.08
C SER A 336 -14.53 4.60 0.20
N TYR A 337 -13.38 4.30 -0.39
CA TYR A 337 -12.12 5.04 -0.22
C TYR A 337 -12.27 6.51 -0.61
N GLN A 338 -13.02 6.79 -1.68
CA GLN A 338 -13.22 8.18 -2.14
C GLN A 338 -14.17 8.97 -1.23
N GLN A 339 -14.99 8.28 -0.44
CA GLN A 339 -15.87 8.88 0.57
C GLN A 339 -15.20 8.95 1.95
N GLY A 340 -13.97 8.45 2.10
CA GLY A 340 -13.27 8.37 3.39
C GLY A 340 -13.87 7.32 4.34
N ILE A 341 -14.66 6.39 3.83
CA ILE A 341 -15.31 5.34 4.60
C ILE A 341 -14.48 4.07 4.53
N ARG A 342 -14.28 3.39 5.66
CA ARG A 342 -13.62 2.08 5.68
C ARG A 342 -14.62 0.96 5.38
N PRO A 343 -14.51 0.25 4.24
CA PRO A 343 -15.46 -0.80 3.86
C PRO A 343 -15.50 -1.97 4.85
N ILE A 344 -14.42 -2.19 5.61
CA ILE A 344 -14.34 -3.28 6.61
C ILE A 344 -15.37 -3.11 7.72
N GLN A 345 -15.77 -1.87 8.02
CA GLN A 345 -16.81 -1.60 9.02
C GLN A 345 -18.15 -2.21 8.62
N ALA A 346 -18.46 -2.21 7.32
CA ALA A 346 -19.65 -2.85 6.80
C ALA A 346 -19.56 -4.39 6.88
N ALA A 347 -18.37 -4.98 7.05
CA ALA A 347 -18.17 -6.42 7.14
C ALA A 347 -18.38 -6.98 8.56
N LEU A 348 -18.51 -6.15 9.60
CA LEU A 348 -18.76 -6.61 10.97
C LEU A 348 -20.15 -7.24 11.13
N ILE A 349 -20.28 -8.17 12.09
CA ILE A 349 -21.55 -8.82 12.50
C ILE A 349 -22.26 -8.04 13.60
#